data_AF-X1GZB2-F1
#
_entry.id   AF-X1GZB2-F1
#
_cell.length_a   1.000
_cell.length_b   1.000
_cell.length_c   1.000
_cell.angle_alpha   90.00
_cell.angle_beta   90.00
_cell.angle_gamma   90.00
#
_symmetry.space_group_name_H-M   'P 1'
#
loop_
_entity.id
_entity.type
_entity.pdbx_description
1 polymer ?
#
loop_
_entity_poly.entity_id
_entity_poly.type
_entity_poly.pdbx_seq_one_letter_code
_entity_poly.pdbx_strand_id
1 'polypeptide(L)'
;MNRFFKIFIIGLLVLTGVFFIYRYSNLQPSTNSNVIPVYTYKVVNTYPHDQSAFTEGLVFEDGVLYEGTGLHGYSTLRRVILETGEILQICELPPQFFGEGVTIYGNKIIQLT
;
A
#
# COMPACT_ATOMS: atom_id res chain seq x y z
N MET A 1 -51.65 40.16 -29.98
CA MET A 1 -50.74 40.22 -28.81
C MET A 1 -50.03 41.57 -28.80
N ASN A 2 -50.22 42.37 -27.73
CA ASN A 2 -49.82 43.78 -27.70
C ASN A 2 -48.30 43.92 -27.86
N ARG A 3 -47.82 44.94 -28.60
CA ARG A 3 -46.37 45.20 -28.79
C ARG A 3 -45.64 45.24 -27.43
N PHE A 4 -46.29 45.77 -26.40
CA PHE A 4 -45.80 45.79 -25.03
C PHE A 4 -45.53 44.39 -24.46
N PHE A 5 -46.43 43.43 -24.69
CA PHE A 5 -46.30 42.06 -24.19
C PHE A 5 -45.15 41.30 -24.89
N LYS A 6 -44.91 41.55 -26.18
CA LYS A 6 -43.74 41.00 -26.90
C LYS A 6 -42.42 41.54 -26.36
N ILE A 7 -42.34 42.85 -26.07
CA ILE A 7 -41.14 43.49 -25.50
C ILE A 7 -40.85 42.94 -24.11
N PHE A 8 -41.88 42.76 -23.29
CA PHE A 8 -41.75 42.16 -21.96
C PHE A 8 -41.19 40.73 -22.00
N ILE A 9 -41.69 39.88 -22.91
CA ILE A 9 -41.18 38.51 -23.08
C ILE A 9 -39.72 38.48 -23.54
N ILE A 10 -39.34 39.34 -24.50
CA ILE A 10 -37.97 39.42 -24.98
C ILE A 10 -37.03 39.87 -23.85
N GLY A 11 -37.43 40.88 -23.08
CA GLY A 11 -36.67 41.33 -21.90
C GLY A 11 -36.49 40.21 -20.88
N LEU A 12 -37.53 39.43 -20.60
CA LEU A 12 -37.47 38.29 -19.69
C LEU A 12 -36.51 37.19 -20.20
N LEU A 13 -36.56 36.86 -21.50
CA LEU A 13 -35.66 35.87 -22.12
C LEU A 13 -34.19 36.32 -22.09
N VAL A 14 -33.92 37.61 -22.28
CA VAL A 14 -32.56 38.15 -22.15
C VAL A 14 -32.10 38.08 -20.70
N LEU A 15 -32.95 38.44 -19.73
CA LEU A 15 -32.60 38.40 -18.31
C LEU A 15 -32.29 36.98 -17.84
N THR A 16 -33.09 36.00 -18.26
CA THR A 16 -32.87 34.60 -17.91
C THR A 16 -31.60 34.05 -18.58
N GLY A 17 -31.33 34.42 -19.83
CA GLY A 17 -30.09 34.07 -20.52
C GLY A 17 -28.84 34.63 -19.83
N VAL A 18 -28.85 35.91 -19.45
CA VAL A 18 -27.75 36.55 -18.70
C VAL A 18 -27.56 35.90 -17.34
N PHE A 19 -28.65 35.60 -16.63
CA PHE A 19 -28.59 34.89 -15.35
C PHE A 19 -27.99 33.48 -15.51
N PHE A 20 -28.35 32.76 -16.57
CA PHE A 20 -27.81 31.42 -16.85
C PHE A 20 -26.31 31.46 -17.14
N ILE A 21 -25.86 32.41 -17.96
CA ILE A 21 -24.43 32.61 -18.28
C ILE A 21 -23.64 32.98 -17.02
N TYR A 22 -24.19 33.86 -16.18
CA TYR A 22 -23.57 34.21 -14.89
C TYR A 22 -23.46 33.01 -13.95
N ARG A 23 -24.48 32.15 -13.90
CA ARG A 23 -24.42 30.93 -13.08
C ARG A 23 -23.40 29.94 -13.63
N TYR A 24 -23.39 29.72 -14.95
CA TYR A 24 -22.48 28.79 -15.62
C TYR A 24 -21.00 29.17 -15.42
N SER A 25 -20.69 30.46 -15.56
CA SER A 25 -19.34 30.99 -15.34
C SER A 25 -18.85 30.92 -13.89
N ASN A 26 -19.76 30.80 -12.92
CA ASN A 26 -19.43 30.68 -11.49
C ASN A 26 -19.49 29.23 -10.96
N LEU A 27 -19.69 28.22 -11.83
CA LEU A 27 -19.47 26.83 -11.44
C LEU A 27 -17.97 26.60 -11.29
N GLN A 28 -17.47 26.65 -10.05
CA GLN A 28 -16.16 26.08 -9.76
C GLN A 28 -16.23 24.55 -9.95
N PRO A 29 -15.32 23.95 -10.73
CA PRO A 29 -15.16 22.51 -10.73
C PRO A 29 -14.88 22.06 -9.30
N SER A 30 -15.70 21.14 -8.77
CA SER A 30 -15.43 20.51 -7.47
C SER A 30 -14.19 19.64 -7.60
N THR A 31 -13.02 20.25 -7.42
CA THR A 31 -11.73 19.56 -7.32
C THR A 31 -11.56 19.02 -5.91
N ASN A 32 -12.49 18.15 -5.49
CA ASN A 32 -12.21 17.22 -4.38
C ASN A 32 -11.19 16.21 -4.89
N SER A 33 -9.94 16.67 -5.00
CA SER A 33 -8.79 15.81 -5.20
C SER A 33 -8.59 15.06 -3.89
N ASN A 34 -9.17 13.86 -3.80
CA ASN A 34 -8.75 12.89 -2.79
C ASN A 34 -7.32 12.47 -3.14
N VAL A 35 -6.34 13.27 -2.69
CA VAL A 35 -4.92 12.95 -2.83
C VAL A 35 -4.67 11.72 -1.97
N ILE A 36 -4.35 10.59 -2.61
CA ILE A 36 -3.95 9.37 -1.91
C ILE A 36 -2.62 9.67 -1.22
N PRO A 37 -2.52 9.53 0.12
CA PRO A 37 -1.27 9.77 0.82
C PRO A 37 -0.17 8.84 0.30
N VAL A 38 0.98 9.41 -0.07
CA VAL A 38 2.17 8.66 -0.46
C VAL A 38 3.20 8.81 0.65
N TYR A 39 3.70 7.68 1.15
CA TYR A 39 4.73 7.65 2.17
C TYR A 39 6.11 7.46 1.55
N THR A 40 7.10 8.12 2.13
CA THR A 40 8.52 7.86 1.87
C THR A 40 9.16 7.26 3.12
N TYR A 41 10.44 6.89 3.06
CA TYR A 41 11.17 6.29 4.17
C TYR A 41 12.48 7.02 4.45
N LYS A 42 13.01 6.84 5.66
CA LYS A 42 14.37 7.19 6.05
C LYS A 42 15.03 5.94 6.60
N VAL A 43 16.22 5.61 6.10
CA VAL A 43 17.04 4.52 6.66
C VAL A 43 17.53 4.97 8.04
N VAL A 44 17.07 4.29 9.09
CA VAL A 44 17.50 4.55 10.47
C VAL A 44 18.75 3.74 10.80
N ASN A 45 18.74 2.45 10.47
CA ASN A 45 19.86 1.52 10.62
C ASN A 45 19.94 0.58 9.41
N THR A 46 21.10 -0.04 9.22
CA THR A 46 21.33 -1.09 8.23
C THR A 46 22.08 -2.22 8.90
N TYR A 47 21.63 -3.45 8.70
CA TYR A 47 22.20 -4.65 9.29
C TYR A 47 22.65 -5.62 8.20
N PRO A 48 23.64 -6.49 8.49
CA PRO A 48 24.02 -7.56 7.57
C PRO A 48 22.85 -8.52 7.31
N HIS A 49 22.71 -8.97 6.08
CA HIS A 49 21.78 -10.02 5.68
C HIS A 49 22.51 -11.05 4.82
N ASP A 50 22.18 -12.33 5.00
CA ASP A 50 22.75 -13.41 4.20
C ASP A 50 22.27 -13.30 2.75
N GLN A 51 23.17 -12.93 1.84
CA GLN A 51 22.86 -12.75 0.43
C GLN A 51 22.41 -14.04 -0.28
N SER A 52 22.62 -15.21 0.34
CA SER A 52 22.14 -16.49 -0.18
C SER A 52 20.74 -16.88 0.33
N ALA A 53 20.20 -16.14 1.30
CA ALA A 53 18.85 -16.35 1.81
C ALA A 53 17.81 -15.80 0.82
N PHE A 54 17.09 -16.70 0.14
CA PHE A 54 15.93 -16.32 -0.66
C PHE A 54 14.72 -16.09 0.26
N THR A 55 14.65 -14.93 0.90
CA THR A 55 13.66 -14.59 1.94
C THR A 55 12.22 -14.60 1.40
N GLU A 56 11.35 -15.38 2.03
CA GLU A 56 9.92 -15.48 1.68
C GLU A 56 9.01 -15.20 2.89
N GLY A 57 9.56 -15.19 4.10
CA GLY A 57 8.87 -14.78 5.31
C GLY A 57 9.84 -14.17 6.31
N LEU A 58 9.44 -13.09 6.98
CA LEU A 58 10.29 -12.38 7.95
C LEU A 58 9.45 -11.86 9.12
N VAL A 59 9.87 -12.20 10.34
CA VAL A 59 9.25 -11.76 11.60
C VAL A 59 10.34 -11.29 12.56
N PHE A 60 10.08 -10.22 13.30
CA PHE A 60 10.92 -9.78 14.41
C PHE A 60 10.14 -9.90 15.71
N GLU A 61 10.66 -10.68 16.66
CA GLU A 61 10.01 -10.94 17.95
C GLU A 61 11.11 -11.13 19.00
N ASP A 62 10.94 -10.49 20.17
CA ASP A 62 11.87 -10.60 21.30
C ASP A 62 13.36 -10.39 20.96
N GLY A 63 13.65 -9.47 20.04
CA GLY A 63 15.04 -9.10 19.69
C GLY A 63 15.72 -10.02 18.67
N VAL A 64 15.01 -11.01 18.13
CA VAL A 64 15.53 -11.93 17.11
C VAL A 64 14.67 -11.91 15.85
N LEU A 65 15.30 -12.21 14.71
CA LEU A 65 14.61 -12.43 13.45
C LEU A 65 14.24 -13.92 13.32
N TYR A 66 13.04 -14.17 12.83
CA TYR A 66 12.63 -15.46 12.29
C TYR A 66 12.43 -15.31 10.79
N GLU A 67 13.15 -16.11 10.01
CA GLU A 67 13.21 -15.98 8.56
C GLU A 67 12.89 -17.31 7.88
N GLY A 68 11.88 -17.31 7.02
CA GLY A 68 11.62 -18.41 6.09
C GLY A 68 12.33 -18.12 4.77
N THR A 69 13.07 -19.10 4.26
CA THR A 69 13.69 -19.03 2.93
C THR A 69 13.02 -20.01 1.99
N GLY A 70 12.79 -19.56 0.76
CA GLY A 70 12.48 -20.42 -0.38
C GLY A 70 13.73 -21.11 -0.94
N LEU A 71 13.60 -21.63 -2.16
CA LEU A 71 14.51 -22.50 -2.93
C LEU A 71 14.11 -23.98 -2.88
N HIS A 72 13.77 -24.53 -4.05
CA HIS A 72 13.40 -25.94 -4.19
C HIS A 72 14.54 -26.84 -3.71
N GLY A 73 14.25 -27.72 -2.75
CA GLY A 73 15.23 -28.62 -2.15
C GLY A 73 16.11 -28.01 -1.05
N TYR A 74 16.05 -26.69 -0.83
CA TYR A 74 16.94 -25.96 0.08
C TYR A 74 16.21 -24.90 0.94
N SER A 75 14.88 -24.99 1.03
CA SER A 75 14.09 -24.08 1.84
C SER A 75 14.36 -24.32 3.33
N THR A 76 14.41 -23.25 4.13
CA THR A 76 14.75 -23.33 5.55
C THR A 76 13.91 -22.37 6.38
N LEU A 77 13.72 -22.68 7.66
CA LEU A 77 13.27 -21.75 8.69
C LEU A 77 14.44 -21.44 9.62
N ARG A 78 14.74 -20.16 9.82
CA ARG A 78 15.92 -19.68 10.54
C ARG A 78 15.52 -18.79 11.71
N ARG A 79 16.29 -18.84 12.80
CA ARG A 79 16.31 -17.81 13.84
C ARG A 79 17.66 -17.10 13.77
N VAL A 80 17.67 -15.77 13.68
CA VAL A 80 18.84 -14.97 13.29
C VAL A 80 19.01 -13.77 14.24
N ILE A 81 20.25 -13.45 14.62
CA ILE A 81 20.58 -12.22 15.36
C ILE A 81 20.47 -11.03 14.39
N LEU A 82 19.69 -10.02 14.75
CA LEU A 82 19.46 -8.84 13.91
C LEU A 82 20.77 -8.10 13.58
N GLU A 83 21.60 -7.86 14.60
CA GLU A 83 22.77 -6.98 14.49
C GLU A 83 23.88 -7.56 13.62
N THR A 84 24.03 -8.89 13.60
CA THR A 84 25.14 -9.59 12.95
C THR A 84 24.73 -10.40 11.73
N GLY A 85 23.46 -10.77 11.62
CA GLY A 85 22.98 -11.74 10.62
C GLY A 85 23.36 -13.19 10.94
N GLU A 86 23.89 -13.47 12.14
CA GLU A 86 24.29 -14.82 12.55
C GLU A 86 23.06 -15.71 12.79
N ILE A 87 23.09 -16.93 12.24
CA ILE A 87 22.03 -17.92 12.40
C ILE A 87 22.19 -18.62 13.75
N LEU A 88 21.24 -18.37 14.66
CA LEU A 88 21.14 -19.03 15.97
C LEU A 88 20.61 -20.46 15.87
N GLN A 89 19.70 -20.69 14.91
CA GLN A 89 19.05 -21.98 14.73
C GLN A 89 18.51 -22.09 13.30
N ILE A 90 18.57 -23.28 12.74
CA ILE A 90 18.06 -23.59 11.41
C ILE A 90 17.21 -24.87 11.46
N CYS A 91 16.12 -24.87 10.71
CA CYS A 91 15.28 -26.04 10.44
C CYS A 91 15.16 -26.17 8.92
N GLU A 92 15.70 -27.23 8.35
CA GLU A 92 15.60 -27.52 6.92
C GLU A 92 14.20 -28.07 6.61
N LEU A 93 13.58 -27.56 5.54
CA LEU A 93 12.33 -28.12 5.06
C LEU A 93 12.63 -29.39 4.24
N PRO A 94 11.73 -30.40 4.29
CA PRO A 94 11.82 -31.53 3.39
C PRO A 94 11.93 -31.08 1.91
N PRO A 95 12.75 -31.72 1.07
CA PRO A 95 13.12 -31.20 -0.26
C PRO A 95 11.96 -30.94 -1.23
N GLN A 96 10.81 -31.58 -1.02
CA GLN A 96 9.60 -31.40 -1.83
C GLN A 96 8.85 -30.09 -1.55
N PHE A 97 9.18 -29.40 -0.46
CA PHE A 97 8.49 -28.18 -0.04
C PHE A 97 9.28 -26.93 -0.43
N PHE A 98 8.53 -25.87 -0.76
CA PHE A 98 9.09 -24.56 -1.01
C PHE A 98 8.65 -23.63 0.12
N GLY A 99 9.59 -23.13 0.92
CA GLY A 99 9.25 -22.26 2.05
C GLY A 99 8.70 -20.92 1.60
N GLU A 100 7.59 -20.49 2.20
CA GLU A 100 6.97 -19.19 1.95
C GLU A 100 6.87 -18.35 3.24
N GLY A 101 5.74 -17.65 3.45
CA GLY A 101 5.52 -16.74 4.56
C GLY A 101 5.63 -17.41 5.94
N VAL A 102 6.15 -16.64 6.90
CA VAL A 102 6.35 -17.03 8.29
C VAL A 102 5.60 -16.08 9.22
N THR A 103 5.01 -16.61 10.28
CA THR A 103 4.44 -15.81 11.38
C THR A 103 4.65 -16.50 12.73
N ILE A 104 4.50 -15.73 13.81
CA ILE A 104 4.52 -16.25 15.18
C ILE A 104 3.09 -16.16 15.72
N TYR A 105 2.61 -17.26 16.29
CA TYR A 105 1.30 -17.32 16.93
C TYR A 105 1.40 -18.03 18.28
N GLY A 106 1.33 -17.24 19.36
CA GLY A 106 1.57 -17.73 20.70
C GLY A 106 3.00 -18.27 20.83
N ASN A 107 3.13 -19.54 21.18
CA ASN A 107 4.43 -20.22 21.30
C ASN A 107 4.82 -21.03 20.06
N LYS A 108 4.21 -20.74 18.91
CA LYS A 108 4.44 -21.46 17.64
C LYS A 108 5.00 -20.54 16.58
N ILE A 109 5.89 -21.09 15.78
CA ILE A 109 6.27 -20.53 14.48
C ILE A 109 5.47 -21.29 13.42
N ILE A 110 4.81 -20.57 12.54
CA ILE A 110 4.02 -21.12 11.45
C ILE A 110 4.67 -20.66 10.15
N GLN A 111 5.02 -21.62 9.29
CA GLN A 111 5.57 -21.37 7.96
C GLN A 111 4.68 -22.05 6.91
N LEU A 112 4.40 -21.35 5.81
CA LEU A 112 3.74 -21.88 4.63
C LEU A 112 4.74 -22.63 3.74
N THR A 113 4.28 -23.66 3.03
CA THR A 113 5.11 -24.60 2.25
C THR A 113 4.44 -25.14 1.00
#